data_AF-I2B649-F1
#
_entry.id   AF-I2B649-F1
#
_cell.length_a   1.000
_cell.length_b   1.000
_cell.length_c   1.000
_cell.angle_alpha   90.00
_cell.angle_beta   90.00
_cell.angle_gamma   90.00
#
_symmetry.space_group_name_H-M   'P 1'
#
loop_
_entity.id
_entity.type
_entity.pdbx_description
1 polymer ?
#
loop_
_entity_poly.entity_id
_entity_poly.type
_entity_poly.pdbx_seq_one_letter_code
_entity_poly.pdbx_strand_id
1 'polypeptide(L)'
;MMRRHITLFFTLLMALSSMARATQTFIFIRHGEKPDNGSGQLTCKGLNRSLALPTVLVSRFGPPGAIFASAPDQSNTGSSLRALSTVTPLAVQLSVPINLEYHAADVKRVAKRLTRDKQPVILVAWEHHNLIRVVKSILRREGADSSVVPDSWPKYDYDSIFVLTINRETTPPVITFSQQQEGLNGVSDRCRTAFASVAPAGTVYHQRHFLLRQ
;
A
#
# COMPACT_ATOMS: atom_id res chain seq x y z
N MET A 1 15.60 25.07 64.78
CA MET A 1 15.89 23.97 63.83
C MET A 1 14.55 23.47 63.28
N MET A 2 14.14 23.90 62.08
CA MET A 2 14.16 23.08 60.83
C MET A 2 13.61 21.67 61.06
N ARG A 3 12.50 21.22 60.46
CA ARG A 3 12.16 21.31 59.03
C ARG A 3 10.65 21.43 58.80
N ARG A 4 10.27 22.55 58.18
CA ARG A 4 9.00 22.79 57.49
C ARG A 4 9.10 22.17 56.09
N HIS A 5 8.00 21.56 55.64
CA HIS A 5 7.61 21.38 54.24
C HIS A 5 8.51 20.49 53.36
N ILE A 6 8.34 19.16 53.46
CA ILE A 6 8.74 18.20 52.40
C ILE A 6 7.50 17.42 51.95
N THR A 7 6.41 18.14 51.65
CA THR A 7 5.20 17.51 51.11
C THR A 7 4.51 18.44 50.11
N LEU A 8 5.24 19.07 49.19
CA LEU A 8 4.65 19.93 48.15
C LEU A 8 5.62 20.26 47.00
N PHE A 9 6.37 19.27 46.52
CA PHE A 9 7.14 19.41 45.27
C PHE A 9 7.16 18.11 44.45
N PHE A 10 6.03 17.42 44.42
CA PHE A 10 5.80 16.30 43.52
C PHE A 10 4.46 16.44 42.79
N THR A 11 4.08 17.68 42.51
CA THR A 11 2.95 18.00 41.64
C THR A 11 3.49 18.70 40.40
N LEU A 12 3.18 18.09 39.26
CA LEU A 12 3.08 18.72 37.95
C LEU A 12 4.34 18.73 37.07
N LEU A 13 4.83 17.53 36.76
CA LEU A 13 5.29 17.26 35.39
C LEU A 13 4.36 16.22 34.74
N MET A 14 3.05 16.51 34.70
CA MET A 14 2.24 15.92 33.63
C MET A 14 2.72 16.58 32.35
N ALA A 15 3.72 15.97 31.72
CA ALA A 15 4.04 16.21 30.34
C ALA A 15 2.71 16.10 29.59
N LEU A 16 2.21 17.24 29.08
CA LEU A 16 1.23 17.21 28.02
C LEU A 16 1.93 16.43 26.91
N SER A 17 1.66 15.12 26.85
CA SER A 17 1.82 14.37 25.64
C SER A 17 0.87 15.03 24.67
N SER A 18 1.36 16.04 23.96
CA SER A 18 0.85 16.33 22.64
C SER A 18 1.06 15.02 21.88
N MET A 19 0.05 14.14 21.90
CA MET A 19 -0.16 13.30 20.75
C MET A 19 -0.29 14.31 19.62
N ALA A 20 0.82 14.55 18.91
CA ALA A 20 0.79 15.24 17.65
C ALA A 20 -0.29 14.50 16.86
N ARG A 21 -1.45 15.13 16.72
CA ARG A 21 -2.62 14.47 16.15
C ARG A 21 -2.42 14.48 14.65
N ALA A 22 -1.51 13.65 14.15
CA ALA A 22 -1.07 13.73 12.78
C ALA A 22 -2.22 13.50 11.79
N THR A 23 -2.17 14.23 10.68
CA THR A 23 -2.98 13.94 9.50
C THR A 23 -2.63 12.57 8.95
N GLN A 24 -3.66 11.75 8.69
CA GLN A 24 -3.52 10.41 8.14
C GLN A 24 -4.14 10.33 6.75
N THR A 25 -3.40 9.79 5.79
CA THR A 25 -3.82 9.60 4.40
C THR A 25 -3.89 8.11 4.08
N PHE A 26 -5.08 7.64 3.72
CA PHE A 26 -5.30 6.29 3.21
C PHE A 26 -5.44 6.35 1.69
N ILE A 27 -4.66 5.53 1.00
CA ILE A 27 -4.70 5.38 -0.44
C ILE A 27 -5.24 3.99 -0.73
N PHE A 28 -6.37 3.93 -1.42
CA PHE A 28 -7.01 2.69 -1.80
C PHE A 28 -6.86 2.50 -3.30
N ILE A 29 -6.19 1.43 -3.68
CA ILE A 29 -5.98 1.07 -5.08
C ILE A 29 -6.61 -0.29 -5.35
N ARG A 30 -7.19 -0.43 -6.54
CA ARG A 30 -7.58 -1.75 -7.01
C ARG A 30 -6.32 -2.54 -7.40
N HIS A 31 -6.37 -3.87 -7.30
CA HIS A 31 -5.40 -4.71 -7.99
C HIS A 31 -5.27 -4.33 -9.49
N GLY A 32 -4.10 -4.50 -10.09
CA GLY A 32 -3.86 -4.21 -11.52
C GLY A 32 -4.65 -5.11 -12.48
N GLU A 33 -4.55 -4.82 -13.77
CA GLU A 33 -5.27 -5.52 -14.83
C GLU A 33 -5.12 -7.04 -14.76
N LYS A 34 -6.21 -7.76 -15.04
CA LYS A 34 -6.29 -9.22 -14.92
C LYS A 34 -6.84 -9.89 -16.19
N PRO A 35 -6.42 -11.12 -16.51
CA PRO A 35 -7.10 -11.95 -17.49
C PRO A 35 -8.45 -12.45 -16.95
N ASP A 36 -9.32 -12.92 -17.84
CA ASP A 36 -10.60 -13.54 -17.49
C ASP A 36 -10.51 -15.07 -17.60
N ASN A 37 -9.57 -15.66 -16.86
CA ASN A 37 -9.25 -17.09 -16.94
C ASN A 37 -9.09 -17.78 -15.57
N GLY A 38 -9.52 -17.15 -14.48
CA GLY A 38 -9.46 -17.74 -13.14
C GLY A 38 -8.05 -17.90 -12.54
N SER A 39 -6.97 -17.58 -13.24
CA SER A 39 -5.58 -17.82 -12.80
C SER A 39 -5.13 -17.13 -11.51
N GLY A 40 -5.90 -16.15 -11.02
CA GLY A 40 -5.49 -15.31 -9.90
C GLY A 40 -4.32 -14.36 -10.22
N GLN A 41 -3.82 -14.32 -11.45
CA GLN A 41 -2.64 -13.53 -11.87
C GLN A 41 -3.00 -12.17 -12.48
N LEU A 42 -2.02 -11.27 -12.54
CA LEU A 42 -2.08 -10.03 -13.33
C LEU A 42 -1.84 -10.34 -14.82
N THR A 43 -2.35 -9.50 -15.71
CA THR A 43 -1.84 -9.45 -17.10
C THR A 43 -0.47 -8.77 -17.10
N CYS A 44 0.22 -8.83 -18.24
CA CYS A 44 1.42 -8.02 -18.45
C CYS A 44 1.16 -6.52 -18.26
N LYS A 45 -0.03 -6.03 -18.64
CA LYS A 45 -0.44 -4.64 -18.35
C LYS A 45 -0.51 -4.38 -16.86
N GLY A 46 -1.16 -5.27 -16.11
CA GLY A 46 -1.27 -5.16 -14.64
C GLY A 46 0.07 -5.23 -13.93
N LEU A 47 0.99 -6.09 -14.40
CA LEU A 47 2.36 -6.13 -13.90
C LEU A 47 3.11 -4.83 -14.19
N ASN A 48 3.01 -4.31 -15.42
CA ASN A 48 3.66 -3.05 -15.78
C ASN A 48 3.09 -1.85 -14.99
N ARG A 49 1.77 -1.83 -14.74
CA ARG A 49 1.13 -0.87 -13.83
C ARG A 49 1.74 -0.98 -12.43
N SER A 50 1.80 -2.20 -11.89
CA SER A 50 2.39 -2.48 -10.58
C SER A 50 3.83 -2.00 -10.44
N LEU A 51 4.64 -2.15 -11.50
CA LEU A 51 6.02 -1.65 -11.54
C LEU A 51 6.10 -0.11 -11.62
N ALA A 52 5.08 0.57 -12.14
CA ALA A 52 5.03 2.02 -12.27
C ALA A 52 4.40 2.73 -11.06
N LEU A 53 3.57 2.02 -10.29
CA LEU A 53 2.90 2.53 -9.08
C LEU A 53 3.84 3.20 -8.07
N PRO A 54 5.06 2.68 -7.78
CA PRO A 54 5.90 3.29 -6.77
C PRO A 54 6.23 4.75 -7.06
N THR A 55 6.57 5.06 -8.31
CA THR A 55 6.86 6.43 -8.74
C THR A 55 5.64 7.33 -8.54
N VAL A 56 4.45 6.88 -8.92
CA VAL A 56 3.21 7.67 -8.81
C VAL A 56 2.85 7.92 -7.35
N LEU A 57 2.80 6.86 -6.54
CA LEU A 57 2.31 6.93 -5.16
C LEU A 57 3.28 7.69 -4.25
N VAL A 58 4.58 7.40 -4.34
CA VAL A 58 5.59 8.05 -3.48
C VAL A 58 5.72 9.53 -3.83
N SER A 59 5.68 9.90 -5.12
CA SER A 59 5.80 11.31 -5.52
C SER A 59 4.61 12.16 -5.09
N ARG A 60 3.40 11.57 -5.01
CA ARG A 60 2.16 12.29 -4.68
C ARG A 60 1.83 12.33 -3.21
N PHE A 61 2.11 11.24 -2.49
CA PHE A 61 1.66 11.06 -1.12
C PHE A 61 2.80 10.84 -0.12
N GLY A 62 4.03 10.68 -0.60
CA GLY A 62 5.15 10.19 0.22
C GLY A 62 5.14 8.66 0.35
N PRO A 63 6.20 8.08 0.95
CA PRO A 63 6.30 6.64 1.13
C PRO A 63 5.28 6.13 2.16
N PRO A 64 4.41 5.15 1.81
CA PRO A 64 3.51 4.54 2.78
C PRO A 64 4.29 3.82 3.88
N GLY A 65 3.98 4.12 5.14
CA GLY A 65 4.56 3.45 6.31
C GLY A 65 3.87 2.13 6.66
N ALA A 66 2.70 1.87 6.08
CA ALA A 66 2.03 0.57 6.12
C ALA A 66 1.38 0.26 4.77
N ILE A 67 1.45 -1.01 4.39
CA ILE A 67 0.86 -1.54 3.16
C ILE A 67 -0.03 -2.72 3.54
N PHE A 68 -1.28 -2.71 3.08
CA PHE A 68 -2.25 -3.79 3.24
C PHE A 68 -2.63 -4.32 1.86
N ALA A 69 -2.77 -5.64 1.74
CA ALA A 69 -3.39 -6.26 0.59
C ALA A 69 -4.36 -7.36 1.02
N SER A 70 -5.38 -7.62 0.20
CA SER A 70 -6.26 -8.76 0.47
C SER A 70 -5.48 -10.06 0.46
N ALA A 71 -5.60 -10.81 1.55
CA ALA A 71 -4.94 -12.08 1.72
C ALA A 71 -5.47 -13.09 0.69
N PRO A 72 -4.58 -13.76 -0.06
CA PRO A 72 -4.97 -14.88 -0.92
C PRO A 72 -5.70 -15.96 -0.11
N ASP A 73 -6.70 -16.59 -0.71
CA ASP A 73 -7.47 -17.67 -0.10
C ASP A 73 -7.16 -18.97 -0.84
N GLN A 74 -6.55 -19.93 -0.15
CA GLN A 74 -6.15 -21.21 -0.75
C GLN A 74 -7.35 -22.05 -1.20
N SER A 75 -8.52 -21.85 -0.60
CA SER A 75 -9.75 -22.57 -0.95
C SER A 75 -10.42 -22.05 -2.23
N ASN A 76 -9.95 -20.91 -2.73
CA ASN A 76 -10.44 -20.28 -3.94
C ASN A 76 -9.23 -19.90 -4.78
N THR A 77 -8.85 -20.72 -5.76
CA THR A 77 -7.69 -20.44 -6.63
C THR A 77 -7.85 -19.20 -7.51
N GLY A 78 -9.09 -18.70 -7.66
CA GLY A 78 -9.40 -17.38 -8.21
C GLY A 78 -9.22 -16.22 -7.21
N SER A 79 -9.04 -16.53 -5.93
CA SER A 79 -8.67 -15.59 -4.87
C SER A 79 -7.29 -15.05 -5.15
N SER A 80 -7.30 -13.74 -5.32
CA SER A 80 -6.56 -13.11 -6.38
C SER A 80 -5.23 -12.60 -5.81
N LEU A 81 -4.14 -13.36 -6.01
CA LEU A 81 -2.76 -12.94 -5.73
C LEU A 81 -2.47 -11.52 -6.24
N ARG A 82 -3.21 -11.07 -7.25
CA ARG A 82 -3.17 -9.73 -7.86
C ARG A 82 -3.06 -8.58 -6.87
N ALA A 83 -3.78 -8.57 -5.75
CA ALA A 83 -3.68 -7.47 -4.78
C ALA A 83 -2.26 -7.40 -4.19
N LEU A 84 -1.76 -8.54 -3.70
CA LEU A 84 -0.38 -8.72 -3.25
C LEU A 84 0.60 -8.37 -4.38
N SER A 85 0.45 -8.97 -5.57
CA SER A 85 1.34 -8.72 -6.71
C SER A 85 1.39 -7.25 -7.11
N THR A 86 0.27 -6.52 -7.00
CA THR A 86 0.16 -5.11 -7.39
C THR A 86 0.98 -4.20 -6.48
N VAL A 87 1.00 -4.45 -5.16
CA VAL A 87 1.76 -3.63 -4.21
C VAL A 87 3.17 -4.13 -3.93
N THR A 88 3.51 -5.35 -4.38
CA THR A 88 4.82 -5.97 -4.11
C THR A 88 5.99 -5.11 -4.58
N PRO A 89 6.02 -4.53 -5.81
CA PRO A 89 7.15 -3.69 -6.22
C PRO A 89 7.38 -2.48 -5.31
N LEU A 90 6.31 -1.82 -4.84
CA LEU A 90 6.42 -0.72 -3.89
C LEU A 90 6.96 -1.20 -2.53
N ALA A 91 6.42 -2.31 -2.02
CA ALA A 91 6.87 -2.89 -0.75
C ALA A 91 8.35 -3.27 -0.78
N VAL A 92 8.83 -3.84 -1.89
CA VAL A 92 10.24 -4.14 -2.13
C VAL A 92 11.07 -2.85 -2.16
N GLN A 93 10.65 -1.85 -2.94
CA GLN A 93 11.39 -0.58 -3.06
C GLN A 93 11.53 0.14 -1.71
N LEU A 94 10.48 0.10 -0.87
CA LEU A 94 10.47 0.78 0.42
C LEU A 94 10.96 -0.09 1.59
N SER A 95 11.21 -1.39 1.36
CA SER A 95 11.49 -2.37 2.43
C SER A 95 10.42 -2.37 3.53
N VAL A 96 9.14 -2.27 3.15
CA VAL A 96 7.98 -2.24 4.06
C VAL A 96 7.21 -3.56 3.96
N PRO A 97 6.85 -4.22 5.09
CA PRO A 97 6.09 -5.45 5.05
C PRO A 97 4.65 -5.21 4.56
N ILE A 98 4.11 -6.22 3.86
CA ILE A 98 2.71 -6.22 3.42
C ILE A 98 1.89 -6.97 4.47
N ASN A 99 0.88 -6.31 5.04
CA ASN A 99 -0.09 -6.96 5.91
C ASN A 99 -1.10 -7.76 5.08
N LEU A 100 -1.11 -9.08 5.31
CA LEU A 100 -2.00 -10.07 4.68
C LEU A 100 -2.89 -10.78 5.72
N GLU A 101 -3.27 -10.10 6.81
CA GLU A 101 -4.08 -10.69 7.89
C GLU A 101 -5.59 -10.79 7.53
N TYR A 102 -6.03 -10.09 6.48
CA TYR A 102 -7.45 -9.90 6.15
C TYR A 102 -7.75 -10.36 4.73
N HIS A 103 -8.77 -11.20 4.58
CA HIS A 103 -9.28 -11.62 3.28
C HIS A 103 -10.19 -10.54 2.66
N ALA A 104 -10.56 -10.73 1.39
CA ALA A 104 -11.40 -9.77 0.65
C ALA A 104 -12.68 -9.36 1.41
N ALA A 105 -13.36 -10.34 2.02
CA ALA A 105 -14.63 -10.12 2.71
C ALA A 105 -14.52 -9.55 4.14
N ASP A 106 -13.31 -9.40 4.70
CA ASP A 106 -13.06 -8.96 6.09
C ASP A 106 -13.28 -7.44 6.33
N VAL A 107 -14.21 -6.81 5.62
CA VAL A 107 -14.43 -5.35 5.54
C VAL A 107 -14.43 -4.66 6.92
N LYS A 108 -15.21 -5.20 7.88
CA LYS A 108 -15.34 -4.57 9.22
C LYS A 108 -14.05 -4.68 10.02
N ARG A 109 -13.34 -5.82 9.91
CA ARG A 109 -12.08 -6.06 10.61
C ARG A 109 -10.97 -5.17 10.08
N VAL A 110 -10.80 -5.11 8.76
CA VAL A 110 -9.77 -4.26 8.14
C VAL A 110 -10.05 -2.77 8.39
N ALA A 111 -11.30 -2.30 8.29
CA ALA A 111 -11.63 -0.90 8.62
C ALA A 111 -11.31 -0.56 10.09
N LYS A 112 -11.58 -1.48 11.02
CA LYS A 112 -11.19 -1.32 12.44
C LYS A 112 -9.68 -1.26 12.62
N ARG A 113 -8.93 -2.12 11.93
CA ARG A 113 -7.47 -2.15 11.96
C ARG A 113 -6.84 -0.89 11.37
N LEU A 114 -7.37 -0.38 10.26
CA LEU A 114 -6.89 0.83 9.59
C LEU A 114 -7.11 2.09 10.45
N THR A 115 -8.30 2.27 11.03
CA THR A 115 -8.60 3.42 11.93
C THR A 115 -7.75 3.48 13.21
N ARG A 116 -7.10 2.38 13.59
CA ARG A 116 -6.20 2.31 14.76
C ARG A 116 -4.74 2.51 14.40
N ASP A 117 -4.39 2.35 13.12
CA ASP A 117 -3.03 2.51 12.64
C ASP A 117 -2.59 3.97 12.78
N LYS A 118 -1.30 4.17 13.00
CA LYS A 118 -0.69 5.49 13.28
C LYS A 118 0.24 5.96 12.17
N GLN A 119 0.42 5.16 11.13
CA GLN A 119 1.21 5.55 9.98
C GLN A 119 0.56 6.76 9.27
N PRO A 120 1.30 7.83 8.97
CA PRO A 120 0.76 9.01 8.29
C PRO A 120 0.22 8.69 6.90
N VAL A 121 0.81 7.71 6.22
CA VAL A 121 0.40 7.26 4.88
C VAL A 121 0.24 5.74 4.89
N ILE A 122 -0.94 5.28 4.46
CA ILE A 122 -1.28 3.85 4.41
C ILE A 122 -1.79 3.51 3.02
N LEU A 123 -1.20 2.50 2.40
CA LEU A 123 -1.66 1.93 1.14
C LEU A 123 -2.51 0.68 1.38
N VAL A 124 -3.62 0.57 0.68
CA VAL A 124 -4.57 -0.54 0.78
C VAL A 124 -4.93 -1.04 -0.62
N ALA A 125 -4.65 -2.31 -0.92
CA ALA A 125 -4.92 -2.92 -2.24
C ALA A 125 -5.90 -4.09 -2.17
N TRP A 126 -7.07 -3.93 -2.80
CA TRP A 126 -8.16 -4.93 -2.80
C TRP A 126 -8.81 -5.00 -4.18
N GLU A 127 -9.85 -5.81 -4.34
CA GLU A 127 -10.76 -5.70 -5.46
C GLU A 127 -11.79 -4.56 -5.24
N HIS A 128 -12.27 -4.02 -6.35
CA HIS A 128 -13.03 -2.76 -6.38
C HIS A 128 -14.31 -2.73 -5.52
N HIS A 129 -15.02 -3.85 -5.38
CA HIS A 129 -16.25 -3.89 -4.59
C HIS A 129 -15.99 -3.79 -3.08
N ASN A 130 -15.05 -4.56 -2.53
CA ASN A 130 -14.76 -4.45 -1.09
C ASN A 130 -13.98 -3.18 -0.77
N LEU A 131 -13.24 -2.56 -1.71
CA LEU A 131 -12.67 -1.23 -1.48
C LEU A 131 -13.74 -0.18 -1.15
N ILE A 132 -14.82 -0.10 -1.93
CA ILE A 132 -15.96 0.77 -1.62
C ILE A 132 -16.48 0.49 -0.21
N ARG A 133 -16.68 -0.78 0.12
CA ARG A 133 -17.21 -1.20 1.43
C ARG A 133 -16.26 -0.83 2.58
N VAL A 134 -14.95 -0.98 2.39
CA VAL A 134 -13.90 -0.65 3.38
C VAL A 134 -13.88 0.86 3.60
N VAL A 135 -13.82 1.69 2.56
CA VAL A 135 -13.81 3.15 2.70
C VAL A 135 -15.09 3.64 3.37
N LYS A 136 -16.26 3.17 2.92
CA LYS A 136 -17.54 3.50 3.58
C LYS A 136 -17.58 3.04 5.04
N SER A 137 -16.95 1.89 5.36
CA SER A 137 -16.86 1.40 6.73
C SER A 137 -15.91 2.24 7.60
N ILE A 138 -14.85 2.83 7.04
CA ILE A 138 -13.97 3.75 7.76
C ILE A 138 -14.71 5.06 8.04
N LEU A 139 -15.36 5.65 7.02
CA LEU A 139 -16.12 6.89 7.17
C LEU A 139 -17.18 6.79 8.28
N ARG A 140 -17.99 5.72 8.27
CA ARG A 140 -18.99 5.49 9.34
C ARG A 140 -18.37 5.34 10.73
N ARG A 141 -17.18 4.73 10.85
CA ARG A 141 -16.48 4.57 12.14
C ARG A 141 -15.94 5.88 12.67
N GLU A 142 -15.63 6.82 11.78
CA GLU A 142 -15.13 8.15 12.11
C GLU A 142 -16.26 9.18 12.20
N GLY A 143 -17.52 8.77 12.05
CA GLY A 143 -18.69 9.65 12.11
C GLY A 143 -18.89 10.55 10.87
N ALA A 144 -18.24 10.23 9.75
CA ALA A 144 -18.36 10.96 8.50
C ALA A 144 -19.44 10.38 7.57
N ASP A 145 -19.96 11.22 6.67
CA ASP A 145 -20.91 10.79 5.65
C ASP A 145 -20.24 9.82 4.67
N SER A 146 -20.81 8.63 4.52
CA SER A 146 -20.32 7.61 3.60
C SER A 146 -20.94 7.69 2.20
N SER A 147 -21.93 8.57 1.99
CA SER A 147 -22.57 8.81 0.68
C SER A 147 -21.63 9.49 -0.33
N VAL A 148 -20.59 10.16 0.16
CA VAL A 148 -19.54 10.78 -0.66
C VAL A 148 -18.73 9.77 -1.47
N VAL A 149 -18.77 8.48 -1.11
CA VAL A 149 -18.10 7.40 -1.83
C VAL A 149 -19.06 6.80 -2.86
N PRO A 150 -18.67 6.67 -4.14
CA PRO A 150 -19.49 6.05 -5.16
C PRO A 150 -20.03 4.68 -4.75
N ASP A 151 -21.24 4.34 -5.21
CA ASP A 151 -21.84 3.03 -4.98
C ASP A 151 -21.25 1.93 -5.86
N SER A 152 -20.56 2.32 -6.94
CA SER A 152 -19.91 1.39 -7.85
C SER A 152 -18.56 1.92 -8.32
N TRP A 153 -17.69 0.97 -8.65
CA TRP A 153 -16.38 1.22 -9.25
C TRP A 153 -16.31 0.35 -10.51
N PRO A 154 -16.25 0.95 -11.72
CA PRO A 154 -16.37 0.19 -12.97
C PRO A 154 -15.40 -0.99 -13.08
N LYS A 155 -15.88 -2.13 -13.62
CA LYS A 155 -15.10 -3.37 -13.76
C LYS A 155 -13.80 -3.21 -14.54
N TYR A 156 -13.73 -2.27 -15.49
CA TYR A 156 -12.54 -2.03 -16.31
C TYR A 156 -11.73 -0.80 -15.88
N ASP A 157 -12.13 -0.15 -14.81
CA ASP A 157 -11.36 0.94 -14.21
C ASP A 157 -10.33 0.37 -13.23
N TYR A 158 -9.08 0.37 -13.67
CA TYR A 158 -7.89 -0.02 -12.90
C TYR A 158 -7.04 1.19 -12.53
N ASP A 159 -7.46 2.40 -12.89
CA ASP A 159 -6.67 3.62 -12.78
C ASP A 159 -7.18 4.55 -11.68
N SER A 160 -8.45 4.42 -11.29
CA SER A 160 -8.95 5.16 -10.14
C SER A 160 -8.20 4.79 -8.86
N ILE A 161 -8.01 5.79 -8.01
CA ILE A 161 -7.59 5.63 -6.62
C ILE A 161 -8.58 6.37 -5.74
N PHE A 162 -8.94 5.79 -4.60
CA PHE A 162 -9.63 6.54 -3.56
C PHE A 162 -8.60 7.04 -2.55
N VAL A 163 -8.69 8.32 -2.21
CA VAL A 163 -7.85 8.95 -1.19
C VAL A 163 -8.76 9.45 -0.09
N LEU A 164 -8.55 8.95 1.12
CA LEU A 164 -9.23 9.39 2.33
C LEU A 164 -8.21 10.05 3.24
N THR A 165 -8.42 11.30 3.61
CA THR A 165 -7.59 12.01 4.59
C THR A 165 -8.39 12.25 5.84
N ILE A 166 -7.78 11.98 7.00
CA ILE A 166 -8.32 12.28 8.32
C ILE A 166 -7.32 13.21 9.01
N ASN A 167 -7.62 14.50 9.04
CA ASN A 167 -6.86 15.47 9.82
C ASN A 167 -7.38 15.45 11.26
N ARG A 168 -6.56 14.88 12.17
CA ARG A 168 -6.89 14.78 13.59
C ARG A 168 -6.40 15.98 14.40
N GLU A 169 -5.69 16.94 13.80
CA GLU A 169 -5.19 18.15 14.47
C GLU A 169 -6.35 19.04 14.94
N THR A 170 -7.50 18.95 14.27
CA THR A 170 -8.74 19.66 14.61
C THR A 170 -9.64 18.84 15.54
N THR A 171 -10.56 19.52 16.23
CA THR A 171 -11.62 18.87 17.02
C THR A 171 -12.97 19.52 16.68
N PRO A 172 -13.89 18.82 16.00
CA PRO A 172 -13.78 17.44 15.52
C PRO A 172 -12.72 17.27 14.39
N PRO A 173 -12.26 16.04 14.11
CA PRO A 173 -11.38 15.76 12.98
C PRO A 173 -12.01 16.18 11.65
N VAL A 174 -11.22 16.75 10.74
CA VAL A 174 -11.65 17.04 9.37
C VAL A 174 -11.36 15.83 8.49
N ILE A 175 -12.38 15.33 7.78
CA ILE A 175 -12.31 14.12 6.96
C ILE A 175 -12.65 14.47 5.53
N THR A 176 -11.78 14.10 4.59
CA THR A 176 -11.98 14.35 3.16
C THR A 176 -11.82 13.08 2.35
N PHE A 177 -12.71 12.87 1.39
CA PHE A 177 -12.63 11.80 0.40
C PHE A 177 -12.44 12.41 -0.98
N SER A 178 -11.57 11.81 -1.80
CA SER A 178 -11.46 12.13 -3.22
C SER A 178 -11.21 10.87 -4.04
N GLN A 179 -11.80 10.82 -5.23
CA GLN A 179 -11.44 9.86 -6.27
C GLN A 179 -10.48 10.57 -7.24
N GLN A 180 -9.31 9.98 -7.45
CA GLN A 180 -8.27 10.49 -8.34
C GLN A 180 -7.85 9.38 -9.31
N GLN A 181 -6.88 9.65 -10.18
CA GLN A 181 -6.36 8.68 -11.15
C GLN A 181 -4.87 8.44 -10.93
N GLU A 182 -4.38 7.22 -11.20
CA GLU A 182 -2.96 6.86 -11.24
C GLU A 182 -2.27 7.46 -12.47
N GLY A 183 -2.99 7.60 -13.59
CA GLY A 183 -2.43 8.04 -14.87
C GLY A 183 -1.63 6.95 -15.58
N LEU A 184 -1.92 5.67 -15.29
CA LEU A 184 -1.17 4.51 -15.77
C LEU A 184 -1.92 3.68 -16.82
N ASN A 185 -3.06 4.15 -17.32
CA ASN A 185 -3.80 3.49 -18.42
C ASN A 185 -2.97 3.27 -19.70
N GLY A 186 -1.91 4.06 -19.91
CA GLY A 186 -1.00 3.97 -21.05
C GLY A 186 0.14 2.96 -20.91
N VAL A 187 0.27 2.25 -19.78
CA VAL A 187 1.34 1.25 -19.63
C VAL A 187 1.18 0.11 -20.65
N SER A 188 2.31 -0.43 -21.11
CA SER A 188 2.35 -1.49 -22.12
C SER A 188 1.58 -2.73 -21.67
N ASP A 189 0.92 -3.39 -22.61
CA ASP A 189 0.27 -4.69 -22.45
C ASP A 189 1.22 -5.88 -22.67
N ARG A 190 2.50 -5.63 -22.97
CA ARG A 190 3.53 -6.66 -23.17
C ARG A 190 4.41 -6.78 -21.95
N CYS A 191 4.67 -8.01 -21.53
CA CYS A 191 5.68 -8.28 -20.50
C CYS A 191 7.05 -8.03 -21.13
N ARG A 192 7.93 -7.31 -20.44
CA ARG A 192 9.32 -7.21 -20.87
C ARG A 192 9.95 -8.59 -20.70
N THR A 193 10.44 -9.18 -21.78
CA THR A 193 11.38 -10.28 -21.68
C THR A 193 12.72 -9.71 -21.23
N ALA A 194 13.14 -10.03 -20.01
CA ALA A 194 14.52 -9.79 -19.61
C ALA A 194 15.41 -10.84 -20.29
N PHE A 195 15.66 -10.65 -21.59
CA PHE A 195 16.83 -11.20 -22.27
C PHE A 195 17.46 -10.04 -23.03
N ALA A 196 18.12 -9.14 -22.30
CA ALA A 196 19.28 -8.52 -22.89
C ALA A 196 20.24 -9.68 -23.19
N SER A 197 20.51 -9.90 -24.47
CA SER A 197 21.55 -10.81 -24.94
C SER A 197 22.80 -10.60 -24.10
N VAL A 198 23.16 -11.60 -23.29
CA VAL A 198 24.53 -11.70 -22.79
C VAL A 198 25.37 -11.90 -24.05
N ALA A 199 26.03 -10.84 -24.52
CA ALA A 199 27.08 -10.99 -25.52
C ALA A 199 28.08 -12.01 -24.94
N PRO A 200 28.47 -13.05 -25.69
CA PRO A 200 29.40 -14.03 -25.16
C PRO A 200 30.70 -13.29 -24.84
N ALA A 201 31.15 -13.40 -23.59
CA ALA A 201 32.47 -12.92 -23.20
C ALA A 201 33.49 -13.59 -24.11
N GLY A 202 34.16 -12.81 -24.95
CA GLY A 202 35.20 -13.30 -25.85
C GLY A 202 36.27 -14.03 -25.05
N THR A 203 36.47 -15.31 -25.35
CA THR A 203 37.57 -16.11 -24.83
C THR A 203 38.88 -15.55 -25.39
N VAL A 204 39.65 -14.83 -24.57
CA VAL A 204 41.09 -14.68 -24.80
C VAL A 204 41.81 -15.30 -23.61
N TYR A 205 41.98 -16.63 -23.66
CA TYR A 205 42.94 -17.29 -22.79
C TYR A 205 44.30 -17.25 -23.47
N HIS A 206 45.17 -16.35 -22.99
CA HIS A 206 46.58 -16.34 -23.38
C HIS A 206 47.24 -17.60 -22.82
N GLN A 207 47.61 -18.52 -23.71
CA GLN A 207 48.41 -19.69 -23.38
C GLN A 207 49.83 -19.25 -22.99
N ARG A 208 50.09 -19.07 -21.68
CA ARG A 208 51.45 -19.00 -21.17
C ARG A 208 51.95 -20.44 -20.95
N HIS A 209 52.76 -20.91 -21.89
CA HIS A 209 53.60 -22.10 -21.70
C HIS A 209 54.59 -21.83 -20.55
N PHE A 210 54.43 -22.57 -19.46
CA PHE A 210 55.46 -22.72 -18.43
C PHE A 210 56.01 -24.13 -18.56
N LEU A 211 57.16 -24.26 -19.24
CA LEU A 211 57.95 -25.49 -19.25
C LEU A 211 58.80 -25.51 -17.98
N LEU A 212 58.62 -26.52 -17.14
CA LEU A 212 59.58 -26.93 -16.13
C LEU A 212 59.72 -28.47 -16.12
N ARG A 213 60.98 -28.89 -15.97
CA ARG A 213 61.53 -30.27 -15.83
C ARG A 213 61.79 -30.94 -17.19
N GLN A 214 63.02 -31.35 -17.52
CA GLN A 214 64.11 -31.87 -16.67
C GLN A 214 65.40 -31.06 -16.74
#